data_AF-A0A5D0J537-F1
#
_entry.id   AF-A0A5D0J537-F1
#
_cell.length_a   1.000
_cell.length_b   1.000
_cell.length_c   1.000
_cell.angle_alpha   90.00
_cell.angle_beta   90.00
_cell.angle_gamma   90.00
#
_symmetry.space_group_name_H-M   'P 1'
#
loop_
_entity.id
_entity.type
_entity.pdbx_description
1 polymer ?
#
loop_
_entity_poly.entity_id
_entity_poly.type
_entity_poly.pdbx_seq_one_letter_code
_entity_poly.pdbx_strand_id
1 'polypeptide(L)'
;MKKKDTAPTAQLITRNPFPNSKKIYVKGQMHPEIKVAMRQITLSDTKDSMTGKVTPNEPVTVYDTSGPYTDPEKEINVHNGIERIREPWILNRNDVEQ
;
A
#
# COMPACT_ATOMS: atom_id res chain seq x y z
N MET A 1 -32.34 -6.87 22.30
CA MET A 1 -30.97 -7.44 22.33
C MET A 1 -30.15 -6.71 21.26
N LYS A 2 -29.02 -6.06 21.61
CA LYS A 2 -28.14 -5.46 20.60
C LYS A 2 -27.58 -6.60 19.73
N LYS A 3 -27.69 -6.48 18.41
CA LYS A 3 -27.09 -7.46 17.48
C LYS A 3 -25.59 -7.52 17.76
N LYS A 4 -25.05 -8.74 17.89
CA LYS A 4 -23.62 -8.96 18.11
C LYS A 4 -22.83 -8.34 16.96
N ASP A 5 -21.77 -7.61 17.27
CA ASP A 5 -20.87 -7.08 16.27
C ASP A 5 -20.22 -8.23 15.50
N THR A 6 -20.35 -8.21 14.18
CA THR A 6 -19.84 -9.23 13.27
C THR A 6 -18.60 -8.76 12.51
N ALA A 7 -18.14 -7.52 12.74
CA ALA A 7 -16.93 -7.03 12.11
C ALA A 7 -15.72 -7.87 12.55
N PRO A 8 -14.77 -8.14 11.64
CA PRO A 8 -13.53 -8.82 12.00
C PRO A 8 -12.75 -7.97 13.00
N THR A 9 -12.29 -8.59 14.07
CA THR A 9 -11.43 -7.92 15.06
C THR A 9 -10.06 -7.64 14.47
N ALA A 10 -9.36 -6.64 15.01
CA ALA A 10 -8.03 -6.23 14.52
C ALA A 10 -7.02 -7.39 14.46
N GLN A 11 -7.15 -8.40 15.32
CA GLN A 11 -6.27 -9.57 15.36
C GLN A 11 -6.49 -10.54 14.19
N LEU A 12 -7.65 -10.51 13.52
CA LEU A 12 -7.95 -11.37 12.38
C LEU A 12 -7.50 -10.77 11.04
N ILE A 13 -7.26 -9.47 10.99
CA ILE A 13 -6.90 -8.76 9.77
C ILE A 13 -5.36 -8.76 9.64
N THR A 14 -4.84 -9.43 8.61
CA THR A 14 -3.41 -9.39 8.32
C THR A 14 -3.00 -8.02 7.81
N ARG A 15 -2.05 -7.39 8.50
CA ARG A 15 -1.56 -6.03 8.18
C ARG A 15 -0.05 -5.93 7.96
N ASN A 16 0.68 -7.00 8.25
CA ASN A 16 2.13 -6.99 8.12
C ASN A 16 2.52 -6.79 6.65
N PRO A 17 3.51 -5.92 6.36
CA PRO A 17 4.09 -5.86 5.03
C PRO A 17 4.60 -7.23 4.59
N PHE A 18 4.57 -7.48 3.29
CA PHE A 18 5.18 -8.68 2.74
C PHE A 18 6.69 -8.71 3.05
N PRO A 19 7.29 -9.90 3.24
CA PRO A 19 8.72 -10.02 3.52
C PRO A 19 9.58 -9.24 2.52
N ASN A 20 10.65 -8.59 3.03
CA ASN A 20 11.60 -7.78 2.26
C ASN A 20 10.94 -6.73 1.35
N SER A 21 9.72 -6.32 1.67
CA SER A 21 8.93 -5.43 0.84
C SER A 21 8.45 -4.22 1.62
N LYS A 22 8.38 -3.09 0.93
CA LYS A 22 7.74 -1.88 1.45
C LYS A 22 6.71 -1.34 0.45
N LYS A 23 5.62 -0.81 0.98
CA LYS A 23 4.66 -0.02 0.19
C LYS A 23 5.38 1.24 -0.28
N ILE A 24 5.24 1.58 -1.55
CA ILE A 24 5.69 2.85 -2.11
C ILE A 24 4.54 3.50 -2.87
N TYR A 25 4.64 4.80 -3.11
CA TYR A 25 3.66 5.54 -3.88
C TYR A 25 4.35 6.30 -5.01
N VAL A 26 3.90 6.04 -6.24
CA VAL A 26 4.34 6.78 -7.43
C VAL A 26 3.39 7.95 -7.63
N LYS A 27 3.95 9.17 -7.70
CA LYS A 27 3.17 10.40 -7.87
C LYS A 27 2.69 10.53 -9.31
N GLY A 28 1.42 10.91 -9.50
CA GLY A 28 0.87 11.27 -10.81
C GLY A 28 1.56 12.50 -11.41
N GLN A 29 1.66 12.55 -12.74
CA GLN A 29 2.22 13.70 -13.45
C GLN A 29 1.17 14.78 -13.72
N MET A 30 0.04 14.41 -14.31
CA MET A 30 -1.08 15.33 -14.57
C MET A 30 -1.84 15.71 -13.30
N HIS A 31 -1.94 14.78 -12.36
CA HIS A 31 -2.62 14.94 -11.07
C HIS A 31 -1.63 14.65 -9.94
N PRO A 32 -0.84 15.66 -9.51
CA PRO A 32 0.20 15.53 -8.49
C PRO A 32 -0.28 15.00 -7.13
N GLU A 33 -1.55 15.17 -6.82
CA GLU A 33 -2.22 14.68 -5.62
C GLU A 33 -2.44 13.15 -5.64
N ILE A 34 -2.49 12.54 -6.83
CA ILE A 34 -2.70 11.10 -6.98
C ILE A 34 -1.40 10.35 -6.64
N LYS A 35 -1.55 9.37 -5.74
CA LYS A 35 -0.49 8.48 -5.27
C LYS A 35 -0.83 7.05 -5.67
N VAL A 36 -0.15 6.53 -6.69
CA VAL A 36 -0.35 5.16 -7.19
C VAL A 36 0.45 4.19 -6.32
N ALA A 37 -0.26 3.32 -5.61
CA ALA A 37 0.32 2.36 -4.68
C ALA A 37 1.04 1.24 -5.43
N MET A 38 2.31 1.01 -5.09
CA MET A 38 3.13 -0.11 -5.57
C MET A 38 3.82 -0.76 -4.38
N ARG A 39 4.48 -1.90 -4.61
CA ARG A 39 5.35 -2.54 -3.62
C ARG A 39 6.76 -2.67 -4.18
N GLN A 40 7.74 -2.25 -3.40
CA GLN A 40 9.16 -2.38 -3.73
C GLN A 40 9.76 -3.52 -2.92
N ILE A 41 10.39 -4.48 -3.59
CA ILE A 41 11.00 -5.67 -3.02
C ILE A 41 12.52 -5.49 -3.04
N THR A 42 13.13 -5.49 -1.86
CA THR A 42 14.59 -5.49 -1.73
C THR A 42 15.14 -6.86 -2.09
N LEU A 43 16.12 -6.89 -2.98
CA LEU A 43 16.83 -8.11 -3.38
C LEU A 43 18.11 -8.25 -2.57
N SER A 44 18.56 -9.49 -2.34
CA SER A 44 19.90 -9.74 -1.80
C SER A 44 20.96 -9.44 -2.86
N ASP A 45 22.14 -9.01 -2.45
CA ASP A 45 23.27 -8.82 -3.35
C ASP A 45 23.68 -10.12 -4.06
N THR A 46 24.16 -9.99 -5.30
CA THR A 46 24.74 -11.11 -6.04
C THR A 46 26.19 -11.29 -5.62
N LYS A 47 26.55 -12.50 -5.15
CA LYS A 47 27.93 -12.88 -4.84
C LYS A 47 28.49 -13.78 -5.93
N ASP A 48 29.53 -13.33 -6.61
CA ASP A 48 30.25 -14.13 -7.61
C ASP A 48 30.97 -15.31 -6.93
N SER A 49 30.74 -16.52 -7.41
CA SER A 49 31.23 -17.75 -6.77
C SER A 49 32.74 -17.97 -6.94
N MET A 50 33.35 -17.37 -7.97
CA MET A 50 34.75 -17.60 -8.32
C MET A 50 35.67 -16.51 -7.73
N THR A 51 35.19 -15.27 -7.72
CA THR A 51 35.95 -14.08 -7.31
C THR A 51 35.52 -13.56 -5.93
N GLY A 52 34.36 -14.00 -5.43
CA GLY A 52 33.78 -13.50 -4.19
C GLY A 52 33.23 -12.09 -4.27
N LYS A 53 33.26 -11.44 -5.45
CA LYS A 53 32.79 -10.07 -5.66
C LYS A 53 31.29 -9.98 -5.35
N VAL A 54 30.92 -9.00 -4.53
CA VAL A 54 29.53 -8.69 -4.19
C VAL A 54 29.04 -7.54 -5.07
N THR A 55 27.88 -7.71 -5.70
CA THR A 55 27.25 -6.70 -6.56
C THR A 55 25.83 -6.44 -6.04
N PRO A 56 25.51 -5.21 -5.61
CA PRO A 56 24.16 -4.85 -5.18
C PRO A 56 23.13 -5.04 -6.30
N ASN A 57 21.94 -5.49 -5.93
CA ASN A 57 20.80 -5.59 -6.85
C ASN A 57 19.81 -4.47 -6.56
N GLU A 58 19.38 -3.77 -7.61
CA GLU A 58 18.31 -2.79 -7.50
C GLU A 58 16.99 -3.46 -7.09
N PRO A 59 16.16 -2.79 -6.30
CA PRO A 59 14.91 -3.36 -5.84
C PRO A 59 13.88 -3.48 -6.97
N VAL A 60 13.05 -4.52 -6.92
CA VAL A 60 12.01 -4.76 -7.93
C VAL A 60 10.70 -4.11 -7.49
N THR A 61 10.14 -3.26 -8.34
CA THR A 61 8.83 -2.62 -8.10
C THR A 61 7.73 -3.40 -8.80
N VAL A 62 6.70 -3.79 -8.04
CA VAL A 62 5.56 -4.57 -8.52
C VAL A 62 4.23 -3.90 -8.16
N TYR A 63 3.18 -4.25 -8.90
CA TYR A 63 1.82 -3.81 -8.60
C TYR A 63 1.37 -4.34 -7.23
N ASP A 64 0.63 -3.52 -6.47
CA ASP A 64 0.21 -3.89 -5.12
C ASP A 64 -1.23 -3.49 -4.79
N THR A 65 -2.13 -4.48 -4.84
CA THR A 65 -3.57 -4.37 -4.60
C THR A 65 -3.96 -4.43 -3.12
N SER A 66 -2.99 -4.53 -2.20
CA SER A 66 -3.27 -4.65 -0.76
C SER A 66 -3.98 -3.43 -0.14
N GLY A 67 -3.95 -2.28 -0.82
CA GLY A 67 -4.51 -1.03 -0.33
C GLY A 67 -3.80 -0.51 0.93
N PRO A 68 -4.49 0.23 1.80
CA PRO A 68 -3.91 0.79 3.03
C PRO A 68 -3.67 -0.28 4.12
N TYR A 69 -4.14 -1.52 3.93
CA TYR A 69 -4.05 -2.56 4.94
C TYR A 69 -2.60 -2.99 5.23
N THR A 70 -1.73 -2.97 4.23
CA THR A 70 -0.29 -3.28 4.38
C THR A 70 0.60 -2.04 4.40
N ASP A 71 0.01 -0.85 4.51
CA ASP A 71 0.74 0.39 4.71
C ASP A 71 0.89 0.62 6.23
N PRO A 72 2.11 0.53 6.80
CA PRO A 72 2.31 0.69 8.24
C PRO A 72 1.97 2.11 8.73
N GLU A 73 1.95 3.09 7.85
CA GLU A 73 1.64 4.49 8.17
C GLU A 73 0.13 4.78 8.20
N LYS A 74 -0.71 3.80 7.85
CA LYS A 74 -2.17 3.95 7.84
C LYS A 74 -2.78 3.33 9.08
N GLU A 75 -3.56 4.10 9.82
CA GLU A 75 -4.43 3.55 10.86
C GLU A 75 -5.68 2.95 10.21
N ILE A 76 -6.05 1.72 10.61
CA ILE A 76 -7.21 1.02 10.06
C ILE A 76 -8.22 0.76 11.15
N ASN A 77 -9.41 1.34 10.98
CA ASN A 77 -10.59 1.02 11.77
C ASN A 77 -11.72 0.60 10.81
N VAL A 78 -12.09 -0.68 10.85
CA VAL A 78 -13.11 -1.25 9.95
C VAL A 78 -14.50 -0.64 10.12
N HIS A 79 -14.80 -0.06 11.29
CA HIS A 79 -16.07 0.63 11.53
C HIS A 79 -16.11 2.02 10.88
N ASN A 80 -14.94 2.63 10.66
CA ASN A 80 -14.82 3.94 9.99
C ASN A 80 -14.64 3.80 8.47
N GLY A 81 -14.28 2.62 7.99
CA GLY A 81 -13.87 2.40 6.61
C GLY A 81 -12.45 2.89 6.33
N ILE A 82 -12.09 2.96 5.05
CA ILE A 82 -10.78 3.45 4.59
C ILE A 82 -10.87 4.92 4.15
N GLU A 83 -9.72 5.60 4.12
CA GLU A 83 -9.60 6.98 3.64
C GLU A 83 -10.20 7.15 2.25
N ARG A 84 -11.09 8.16 2.09
CA ARG A 84 -11.79 8.45 0.83
C ARG A 84 -10.90 9.24 -0.14
N ILE A 85 -9.76 8.68 -0.51
CA ILE A 85 -8.71 9.35 -1.31
C ILE A 85 -9.17 9.87 -2.68
N ARG A 86 -10.31 9.38 -3.20
CA ARG A 86 -10.88 9.80 -4.49
C ARG A 86 -11.94 10.89 -4.35
N GLU A 87 -12.45 11.17 -3.15
CA GLU A 87 -13.55 12.12 -2.96
C GLU A 87 -13.23 13.51 -3.53
N PRO A 88 -12.06 14.13 -3.26
CA PRO A 88 -11.72 15.43 -3.87
C PRO A 88 -11.69 15.39 -5.39
N TRP A 89 -11.15 14.31 -5.97
CA TRP A 89 -11.10 14.15 -7.43
C TRP A 89 -12.51 14.08 -8.05
N ILE A 90 -13.43 13.35 -7.41
CA ILE A 90 -14.82 13.27 -7.90
C ILE A 90 -15.50 14.65 -7.81
N LEU A 91 -15.43 15.32 -6.65
CA LEU A 91 -16.08 16.63 -6.46
C LEU A 91 -15.55 17.69 -7.43
N ASN A 92 -14.25 17.69 -7.70
CA ASN A 92 -13.62 18.66 -8.59
C ASN A 92 -14.10 18.59 -10.05
N ARG A 93 -14.78 17.50 -10.46
CA ARG A 93 -15.37 17.41 -11.80
C ARG A 93 -16.68 18.19 -11.94
N ASN A 94 -17.29 18.64 -10.84
CA ASN A 94 -18.57 19.36 -10.81
C ASN A 94 -19.70 18.62 -11.55
N ASP A 95 -19.69 17.29 -11.52
CA ASP A 95 -20.66 16.42 -12.19
C ASP A 95 -21.55 15.62 -11.21
N VAL A 96 -21.51 15.95 -9.91
CA VAL A 96 -22.26 15.29 -8.83
C VAL A 96 -22.78 16.30 -7.79
N GLU A 97 -23.80 15.93 -7.03
CA GLU A 97 -24.37 16.65 -5.87
C GLU A 97 -24.34 15.80 -4.59
N GLN A 98 -24.53 16.42 -3.42
CA GLN A 98 -24.49 15.76 -2.10
C GLN A 98 -25.87 15.34 -1.59
#